data_AF-A0A059G3J9-F1
#
_entry.id   AF-A0A059G3J9-F1
#
_cell.length_a   1.000
_cell.length_b   1.000
_cell.length_c   1.000
_cell.angle_alpha   90.00
_cell.angle_beta   90.00
_cell.angle_gamma   90.00
#
_symmetry.space_group_name_H-M   'P 1'
#
loop_
_entity.id
_entity.type
_entity.pdbx_description
1 polymer ?
#
loop_
_entity_poly.entity_id
_entity_poly.type
_entity_poly.pdbx_seq_one_letter_code
_entity_poly.pdbx_strand_id
1 'polypeptide(L)'
;MRKLTDEGLARLDHFLVSQEDDEVMMVPELDGFLTGLLVCPEMILPSVWLPVVWGGDGPVFEDQTEANEILGLIMALYWSASRKVVR
;
A
#
# COMPACT_ATOMS: atom_id res chain seq x y z
N MET A 1 -10.70 -5.47 10.81
CA MET A 1 -9.76 -5.10 9.72
C MET A 1 -9.87 -6.12 8.60
N ARG A 2 -9.91 -5.67 7.34
CA ARG A 2 -9.95 -6.55 6.15
C ARG A 2 -8.68 -7.40 6.14
N LYS A 3 -8.82 -8.72 5.97
CA LYS A 3 -7.68 -9.62 5.73
C LYS A 3 -7.25 -9.46 4.27
N LEU A 4 -5.95 -9.35 4.03
CA LEU A 4 -5.41 -9.41 2.67
C LEU A 4 -5.59 -10.84 2.14
N THR A 5 -6.27 -10.97 1.00
CA THR A 5 -6.45 -12.21 0.24
C THR A 5 -5.57 -12.18 -1.00
N ASP A 6 -5.32 -13.34 -1.62
CA ASP A 6 -4.53 -13.41 -2.85
C ASP A 6 -5.20 -12.62 -4.00
N GLU A 7 -6.52 -12.69 -4.11
CA GLU A 7 -7.30 -11.86 -5.04
C GLU A 7 -7.14 -10.36 -4.76
N GLY A 8 -7.15 -9.97 -3.48
CA GLY A 8 -6.94 -8.58 -3.10
C GLY A 8 -5.52 -8.11 -3.41
N LEU A 9 -4.52 -8.98 -3.23
CA LEU A 9 -3.14 -8.67 -3.59
C LEU A 9 -2.97 -8.54 -5.10
N ALA A 10 -3.57 -9.45 -5.88
CA ALA A 10 -3.56 -9.38 -7.34
C ALA A 10 -4.28 -8.13 -7.87
N ARG A 11 -5.40 -7.73 -7.25
CA ARG A 11 -6.11 -6.48 -7.58
C ARG A 11 -5.25 -5.25 -7.31
N LEU A 12 -4.56 -5.22 -6.18
CA LEU A 12 -3.63 -4.13 -5.85
C LEU A 12 -2.45 -4.09 -6.82
N ASP A 13 -1.86 -5.24 -7.12
CA ASP A 13 -0.75 -5.35 -8.08
C ASP A 13 -1.15 -4.83 -9.46
N HIS A 14 -2.29 -5.28 -9.99
CA HIS A 14 -2.80 -4.80 -11.27
C HIS A 14 -3.03 -3.28 -11.28
N PHE A 15 -3.54 -2.71 -10.17
CA PHE A 15 -3.74 -1.27 -10.06
C PHE A 15 -2.41 -0.49 -10.07
N LEU A 16 -1.41 -0.97 -9.33
CA LEU A 16 -0.09 -0.33 -9.26
C LEU A 16 0.62 -0.41 -10.62
N VAL A 17 0.56 -1.57 -11.29
CA VAL A 17 1.09 -1.76 -12.66
C VAL A 17 0.40 -0.85 -13.68
N SER A 18 -0.88 -0.51 -13.48
CA SER A 18 -1.62 0.32 -14.44
C SER A 18 -1.35 1.82 -14.30
N GLN A 19 -0.58 2.25 -13.31
CA GLN A 19 -0.20 3.66 -13.19
C GLN A 19 0.87 4.00 -14.24
N GLU A 20 0.78 5.22 -14.79
CA GLU A 20 1.72 5.67 -15.83
C GLU A 20 3.05 6.18 -15.27
N ASP A 21 3.12 6.42 -13.96
CA ASP A 21 4.30 6.97 -13.30
C ASP A 21 5.23 5.84 -12.80
N ASP A 22 6.48 5.87 -13.29
CA ASP A 22 7.52 4.90 -12.96
C ASP A 22 7.99 4.99 -11.49
N GLU A 23 7.61 6.05 -10.77
CA GLU A 23 7.93 6.23 -9.35
C GLU A 23 6.92 5.52 -8.42
N VAL A 24 5.82 4.98 -8.96
CA VAL A 24 4.84 4.21 -8.19
C VAL A 24 5.47 2.89 -7.72
N MET A 25 5.39 2.63 -6.42
CA MET A 25 5.92 1.40 -5.85
C MET A 25 5.10 0.19 -6.30
N MET A 26 5.80 -0.84 -6.78
CA MET A 26 5.23 -2.15 -7.04
C MET A 26 4.94 -2.90 -5.74
N VAL A 27 4.07 -3.92 -5.76
CA VAL A 27 3.71 -4.69 -4.55
C VAL A 27 4.94 -5.19 -3.75
N PRO A 28 6.00 -5.73 -4.35
CA PRO A 28 7.19 -6.15 -3.61
C PRO A 28 7.92 -4.98 -2.93
N GLU A 29 8.01 -3.83 -3.59
CA GLU A 29 8.65 -2.62 -3.07
C GLU A 29 7.81 -2.03 -1.94
N LEU A 30 6.50 -1.97 -2.12
CA LEU A 30 5.54 -1.55 -1.10
C LEU A 30 5.61 -2.44 0.14
N ASP A 31 5.66 -3.78 0.01
CA ASP A 31 5.81 -4.68 1.16
C ASP A 31 7.11 -4.42 1.94
N GLY A 32 8.21 -4.20 1.21
CA GLY A 32 9.51 -3.83 1.79
C GLY A 32 9.46 -2.47 2.51
N PHE A 33 8.90 -1.45 1.85
CA PHE A 33 8.73 -0.11 2.40
C PHE A 33 7.89 -0.13 3.69
N LEU A 34 6.72 -0.77 3.67
CA LEU A 34 5.84 -0.89 4.84
C LEU A 34 6.52 -1.67 5.97
N THR A 35 7.29 -2.71 5.63
CA THR A 35 8.08 -3.45 6.63
C THR A 35 9.13 -2.54 7.27
N GLY A 36 9.82 -1.70 6.50
CA GLY A 36 10.75 -0.70 7.02
C GLY A 36 10.09 0.29 7.97
N LEU A 37 8.92 0.82 7.60
CA LEU A 37 8.13 1.73 8.46
C LEU A 37 7.77 1.08 9.81
N LEU A 38 7.42 -0.22 9.79
CA LEU A 38 7.00 -0.96 10.98
C LEU A 38 8.15 -1.32 11.92
N VAL A 39 9.39 -1.36 11.41
CA VAL A 39 10.59 -1.58 12.22
C VAL A 39 11.06 -0.30 12.90
N CYS A 40 10.62 0.88 12.44
CA CYS A 40 10.93 2.15 13.08
C CYS A 40 10.41 2.18 14.53
N PRO A 41 11.20 2.72 15.49
CA PRO A 41 10.80 2.81 16.89
C PRO A 41 9.62 3.77 17.12
N GLU A 42 9.38 4.68 16.18
CA GLU A 42 8.27 5.63 16.20
C GLU A 42 7.27 5.32 15.09
N MET A 43 5.97 5.39 15.42
CA MET A 43 4.91 5.20 14.44
C MET A 43 4.82 6.40 13.50
N ILE A 44 4.88 6.14 12.19
CA ILE A 44 4.66 7.14 11.15
C ILE A 44 3.21 7.06 10.68
N LEU A 45 2.51 8.20 10.66
CA LEU A 45 1.10 8.27 10.28
C LEU A 45 0.89 7.95 8.79
N PRO A 46 -0.22 7.29 8.41
CA PRO A 46 -0.57 7.03 7.01
C PRO A 46 -0.55 8.27 6.13
N SER A 47 -1.01 9.41 6.63
CA SER A 47 -0.99 10.67 5.87
C SER A 47 0.42 11.12 5.45
N VAL A 48 1.47 10.63 6.11
CA VAL A 48 2.87 10.96 5.81
C VAL A 48 3.46 10.00 4.79
N TRP A 49 3.26 8.69 4.97
CA TRP A 49 3.90 7.69 4.12
C TRP A 49 3.06 7.27 2.90
N LEU A 50 1.73 7.42 2.94
CA LEU A 50 0.86 7.00 1.85
C LEU A 50 1.12 7.75 0.54
N PRO A 51 1.36 9.09 0.53
CA PRO A 51 1.73 9.78 -0.71
C PRO A 51 3.01 9.25 -1.35
N VAL A 52 3.95 8.73 -0.54
CA VAL A 52 5.25 8.21 -1.01
C VAL A 52 5.09 6.96 -1.87
N VAL A 53 3.99 6.20 -1.69
CA VAL A 53 3.68 5.02 -2.53
C VAL A 53 3.58 5.38 -4.01
N TRP A 54 3.20 6.62 -4.31
CA TRP A 54 2.91 7.07 -5.66
C TRP A 54 4.08 7.80 -6.32
N GLY A 55 5.15 8.12 -5.60
CA GLY A 55 6.29 8.89 -6.13
C GLY A 55 6.03 10.39 -6.32
N GLY A 56 4.79 10.80 -6.61
CA GLY A 56 4.45 12.21 -6.82
C GLY A 56 3.01 12.53 -6.49
N ASP A 57 2.29 13.07 -7.47
CA ASP A 57 0.85 13.28 -7.35
C ASP A 57 0.16 11.91 -7.25
N GLY A 58 -0.75 11.75 -6.29
CA GLY A 58 -1.44 10.49 -6.06
C GLY A 58 -2.29 10.06 -7.27
N PRO A 59 -2.71 8.78 -7.33
CA PRO A 59 -3.43 8.26 -8.49
C PRO A 59 -4.79 8.93 -8.65
N VAL A 60 -5.23 9.06 -9.89
CA VAL A 60 -6.61 9.44 -10.21
C VAL A 60 -7.46 8.20 -10.17
N PHE A 61 -8.29 8.06 -9.13
CA PHE A 61 -9.25 6.97 -9.03
C PHE A 61 -10.45 7.20 -9.96
N GLU A 62 -11.00 6.12 -10.52
CA GLU A 62 -12.22 6.17 -11.33
C GLU A 62 -13.40 6.73 -10.54
N ASP A 63 -13.55 6.26 -9.29
CA ASP A 63 -14.57 6.71 -8.35
C ASP A 63 -14.14 6.50 -6.89
N GLN A 64 -15.03 6.89 -5.96
CA GLN A 64 -14.81 6.70 -4.53
C GLN A 64 -14.74 5.21 -4.14
N THR A 65 -15.38 4.32 -4.90
CA THR A 65 -15.39 2.88 -4.65
C THR A 65 -14.00 2.30 -4.89
N GLU A 66 -13.37 2.63 -6.02
CA GLU A 66 -12.00 2.23 -6.33
C GLU A 66 -11.02 2.82 -5.33
N ALA A 67 -11.14 4.11 -5.00
CA ALA A 67 -10.30 4.73 -3.99
C ALA A 67 -10.36 3.99 -2.65
N ASN A 68 -11.56 3.69 -2.17
CA ASN A 68 -11.75 2.95 -0.92
C ASN A 68 -11.22 1.52 -1.01
N GLU A 69 -11.36 0.86 -2.16
CA GLU A 69 -10.85 -0.48 -2.39
C GLU A 69 -9.31 -0.50 -2.31
N ILE A 70 -8.64 0.31 -3.12
CA ILE A 70 -7.17 0.33 -3.24
C ILE A 70 -6.53 0.76 -1.93
N LEU A 71 -7.01 1.86 -1.33
CA LEU A 71 -6.51 2.31 -0.02
C LEU A 71 -6.74 1.26 1.07
N GLY A 72 -7.89 0.57 1.03
CA GLY A 72 -8.19 -0.54 1.92
C GLY A 72 -7.23 -1.72 1.74
N LEU A 73 -6.80 -2.02 0.52
CA LEU A 73 -5.83 -3.07 0.21
C LEU A 73 -4.41 -2.70 0.65
N ILE A 74 -3.97 -1.45 0.45
CA ILE A 74 -2.69 -0.95 0.96
C ILE A 74 -2.64 -1.09 2.49
N MET A 75 -3.70 -0.68 3.18
CA MET A 75 -3.77 -0.84 4.63
C MET A 75 -3.81 -2.31 5.04
N ALA A 76 -4.50 -3.18 4.28
CA ALA A 76 -4.47 -4.62 4.50
C ALA A 76 -3.07 -5.22 4.38
N LEU A 77 -2.26 -4.73 3.42
CA LEU A 77 -0.86 -5.10 3.28
C LEU A 77 -0.01 -4.60 4.46
N TYR A 78 -0.19 -3.35 4.89
CA TYR A 78 0.47 -2.81 6.10
C TYR A 78 0.22 -3.68 7.34
N TRP A 79 -1.04 -4.04 7.60
CA TRP A 79 -1.38 -4.93 8.71
C TRP A 79 -0.90 -6.37 8.52
N SER A 80 -0.67 -6.79 7.27
CA SER A 80 -0.05 -8.07 6.98
C SER A 80 1.43 -8.07 7.34
N ALA A 81 2.14 -7.01 6.95
CA ALA A 81 3.55 -6.81 7.27
C ALA A 81 3.77 -6.69 8.79
N SER A 82 2.89 -6.03 9.54
CA SER A 82 3.05 -5.90 11.00
C SER A 82 3.09 -7.24 11.74
N ARG A 83 2.35 -8.24 11.25
CA ARG A 83 2.41 -9.61 11.80
C ARG A 83 3.74 -10.32 11.54
N LYS A 84 4.50 -9.89 10.53
CA LYS A 84 5.84 -10.42 10.21
C LYS A 84 6.90 -9.85 11.16
N VAL A 85 6.75 -8.60 11.57
CA VAL A 85 7.77 -7.83 12.32
C VAL A 85 7.66 -8.00 13.84
N VAL A 86 6.46 -8.15 14.40
CA VAL A 86 6.23 -8.27 15.86
C VAL A 86 6.44 -9.71 16.35
N ARG A 87 7.54 -10.37 15.97
CA ARG A 87 7.90 -11.72 16.46
C ARG A 87 8.79 -11.67 17.69
#